data_AF-A0AB38R4W6-F1
#
_entry.id   AF-A0AB38R4W6-F1
#
_cell.length_a   1.000
_cell.length_b   1.000
_cell.length_c   1.000
_cell.angle_alpha   90.00
_cell.angle_beta   90.00
_cell.angle_gamma   90.00
#
_symmetry.space_group_name_H-M   'P 1'
#
loop_
_entity.id
_entity.type
_entity.pdbx_description
1 polymer ?
#
loop_
_entity_poly.entity_id
_entity_poly.type
_entity_poly.pdbx_seq_one_letter_code
_entity_poly.pdbx_strand_id
1 'polypeptide(L)'
;MPSLLESIGKEAKRRVYATMIRCLSSYQGQVEEAVDDFHRGSHSFYRANDEYVPHWQGESRGAYELVYWDLRQIEAQIYATADDLLHEISREIAQIWRKIEEL
;
A
#
# COMPACT_ATOMS: atom_id res chain seq x y z
N MET A 1 -9.17 -8.47 -43.09
CA MET A 1 -9.27 -9.34 -41.88
C MET A 1 -7.86 -9.65 -41.43
N PRO A 2 -7.55 -9.57 -40.13
CA PRO A 2 -6.27 -10.03 -39.61
C PRO A 2 -6.06 -11.51 -39.96
N SER A 3 -4.80 -11.91 -40.16
CA SER A 3 -4.49 -13.33 -40.32
C SER A 3 -4.80 -14.10 -39.03
N LEU A 4 -5.09 -15.39 -39.14
CA LEU A 4 -5.30 -16.27 -37.97
C LEU A 4 -4.13 -16.17 -36.98
N LEU A 5 -2.92 -16.06 -37.50
CA LEU A 5 -1.68 -15.98 -36.71
C LEU A 5 -1.57 -14.64 -35.96
N GLU A 6 -1.97 -13.52 -36.58
CA GLU A 6 -2.09 -12.22 -35.90
C GLU A 6 -3.15 -12.24 -34.80
N SER A 7 -4.32 -12.84 -35.05
CA SER A 7 -5.39 -12.97 -34.05
C SER A 7 -4.95 -13.79 -32.84
N ILE A 8 -4.26 -14.93 -33.07
CA ILE A 8 -3.70 -15.75 -31.99
C ILE A 8 -2.64 -14.96 -31.20
N GLY A 9 -1.76 -14.22 -31.89
CA GLY A 9 -0.75 -13.40 -31.25
C GLY A 9 -1.32 -12.29 -30.36
N LYS A 10 -2.38 -11.60 -30.82
CA LYS A 10 -3.08 -10.58 -30.03
C LYS A 10 -3.74 -11.17 -28.79
N GLU A 11 -4.42 -12.31 -28.93
CA GLU A 11 -5.06 -13.00 -27.82
C GLU A 11 -4.04 -13.46 -26.76
N ALA A 12 -2.90 -14.01 -27.20
CA ALA A 12 -1.83 -14.40 -26.29
C ALA A 12 -1.31 -13.18 -25.48
N LYS A 13 -1.09 -12.04 -26.14
CA LYS A 13 -0.66 -10.79 -25.45
C LYS A 13 -1.71 -10.29 -24.47
N ARG A 14 -3.00 -10.32 -24.83
CA ARG A 14 -4.10 -9.93 -23.92
C ARG A 14 -4.12 -10.78 -22.66
N ARG A 15 -3.89 -12.09 -22.76
CA ARG A 15 -3.81 -12.99 -21.59
C ARG A 15 -2.63 -12.69 -20.68
N VAL A 16 -1.48 -12.35 -21.26
CA VAL A 16 -0.31 -11.92 -20.48
C VAL A 16 -0.63 -10.64 -19.70
N TYR A 17 -1.17 -9.62 -20.37
CA TYR A 17 -1.56 -8.37 -19.73
C TYR A 17 -2.63 -8.55 -18.65
N ALA A 18 -3.66 -9.37 -18.90
CA ALA A 18 -4.68 -9.70 -17.90
C ALA A 18 -4.07 -10.38 -16.67
N THR A 19 -3.08 -11.25 -16.86
CA THR A 19 -2.36 -11.89 -15.75
C THR A 19 -1.58 -10.86 -14.92
N MET A 20 -0.89 -9.92 -15.59
CA MET A 20 -0.15 -8.85 -14.92
C MET A 20 -1.08 -7.96 -14.08
N ILE A 21 -2.22 -7.54 -14.65
CA ILE A 21 -3.23 -6.75 -13.92
C ILE A 21 -3.70 -7.51 -12.68
N ARG A 22 -4.05 -8.80 -12.81
CA ARG A 22 -4.49 -9.61 -11.67
C ARG A 22 -3.45 -9.68 -10.55
N CYS A 23 -2.16 -9.84 -10.91
CA CYS A 23 -1.08 -9.85 -9.93
C CYS A 23 -0.95 -8.50 -9.21
N LEU A 24 -1.01 -7.40 -9.95
CA LEU A 24 -0.94 -6.05 -9.40
C LEU A 24 -2.14 -5.74 -8.49
N SER A 25 -3.36 -6.10 -8.90
CA SER A 25 -4.55 -5.93 -8.04
C SER A 25 -4.48 -6.76 -6.77
N SER A 26 -3.93 -7.98 -6.85
CA SER A 26 -3.70 -8.80 -5.64
C SER A 26 -2.69 -8.16 -4.70
N TYR A 27 -1.62 -7.57 -5.24
CA TYR A 27 -0.61 -6.88 -4.43
C TYR A 27 -1.18 -5.60 -3.82
N GLN A 28 -1.99 -4.84 -4.56
CA GLN A 28 -2.72 -3.70 -4.04
C GLN A 28 -3.53 -4.06 -2.79
N GLY A 29 -4.32 -5.14 -2.86
CA GLY A 29 -5.11 -5.61 -1.72
C GLY A 29 -4.26 -6.02 -0.50
N GLN A 30 -3.06 -6.59 -0.72
CA GLN A 30 -2.13 -6.90 0.37
C GLN A 30 -1.57 -5.65 1.04
N VAL A 31 -1.31 -4.58 0.27
CA VAL A 31 -0.87 -3.30 0.83
C VAL A 31 -2.00 -2.68 1.66
N GLU A 32 -3.23 -2.68 1.15
CA GLU A 32 -4.41 -2.18 1.86
C GLU A 32 -4.63 -2.94 3.19
N GLU A 33 -4.53 -4.28 3.18
CA GLU A 33 -4.62 -5.11 4.39
C GLU A 33 -3.53 -4.79 5.41
N ALA A 34 -2.28 -4.65 4.96
CA ALA A 34 -1.16 -4.32 5.84
C ALA A 34 -1.30 -2.93 6.49
N VAL A 35 -1.83 -1.95 5.75
CA VAL A 35 -2.09 -0.60 6.26
C VAL A 35 -3.22 -0.61 7.30
N ASP A 36 -4.27 -1.39 7.08
CA ASP A 36 -5.39 -1.54 8.01
C ASP A 36 -4.95 -2.23 9.31
N ASP A 37 -4.14 -3.30 9.22
CA ASP A 37 -3.50 -3.93 10.38
C ASP A 37 -2.59 -2.98 11.15
N PHE A 38 -1.76 -2.23 10.44
CA PHE A 38 -0.90 -1.21 11.04
C PHE A 38 -1.73 -0.14 11.75
N HIS A 39 -2.81 0.36 11.13
CA HIS A 39 -3.70 1.35 11.72
C HIS A 39 -4.35 0.84 13.01
N ARG A 40 -4.85 -0.41 13.03
CA ARG A 40 -5.38 -1.04 14.24
C ARG A 40 -4.34 -1.09 15.36
N GLY A 41 -3.11 -1.49 15.03
CA GLY A 41 -1.98 -1.55 15.97
C GLY A 41 -1.65 -0.18 16.56
N SER A 42 -1.46 0.83 15.70
CA SER A 42 -1.17 2.20 16.11
C SER A 42 -2.29 2.79 16.98
N HIS A 43 -3.55 2.58 16.60
CA HIS A 43 -4.69 3.03 17.39
C HIS A 43 -4.74 2.38 18.79
N SER A 44 -4.46 1.07 18.88
CA SER A 44 -4.37 0.39 20.18
C SER A 44 -3.22 0.94 21.04
N PHE A 45 -2.08 1.24 20.42
CA PHE A 45 -0.95 1.87 21.10
C PHE A 45 -1.32 3.26 21.62
N TYR A 46 -1.96 4.12 20.82
CA TYR A 46 -2.37 5.45 21.26
C TYR A 46 -3.37 5.42 22.41
N ARG A 47 -4.32 4.49 22.37
CA ARG A 47 -5.25 4.30 23.47
C ARG A 47 -4.52 3.97 24.78
N ALA A 48 -3.53 3.07 24.74
CA ALA A 48 -2.74 2.74 25.93
C ALA A 48 -1.87 3.92 26.36
N ASN A 49 -1.25 4.64 25.42
CA ASN A 49 -0.50 5.86 25.70
C ASN A 49 -1.35 6.87 26.47
N ASP A 50 -2.56 7.16 25.99
CA ASP A 50 -3.46 8.15 26.59
C ASP A 50 -3.92 7.75 28.01
N GLU A 51 -3.97 6.46 28.30
CA GLU A 51 -4.32 5.92 29.62
C GLU A 51 -3.15 6.03 30.61
N TYR A 52 -1.92 5.68 30.20
CA TYR A 52 -0.81 5.48 31.14
C TYR A 52 0.18 6.63 31.23
N VAL A 53 0.48 7.29 30.11
CA VAL A 53 1.55 8.32 30.03
C VAL A 53 1.27 9.57 30.86
N PRO A 54 0.01 10.04 31.03
CA PRO A 54 -0.26 11.19 31.91
C PRO A 54 0.23 11.01 33.36
N HIS A 55 0.37 9.76 33.82
CA HIS A 55 0.81 9.42 35.16
C HIS A 55 2.34 9.34 35.31
N TRP A 56 3.08 9.38 34.20
CA TRP A 56 4.54 9.32 34.22
C TRP A 56 5.14 10.69 34.55
N GLN A 57 6.28 10.69 35.24
CA GLN A 57 7.01 11.88 35.68
C GLN A 57 8.52 11.67 35.59
N GLY A 58 9.28 12.76 35.61
CA GLY A 58 10.74 12.74 35.63
C GLY A 58 11.36 12.28 34.30
N GLU A 59 12.61 11.82 34.38
CA GLU A 59 13.44 11.47 33.21
C GLU A 59 12.82 10.39 32.33
N SER A 60 12.12 9.41 32.92
CA SER A 60 11.43 8.34 32.16
C SER A 60 10.35 8.89 31.24
N ARG A 61 9.63 9.94 31.66
CA ARG A 61 8.65 10.62 30.80
C ARG A 61 9.34 11.34 29.65
N GLY A 62 10.42 12.09 29.92
CA GLY A 62 11.17 12.80 28.88
C GLY A 62 11.75 11.84 27.84
N ALA A 63 12.32 10.71 28.28
CA ALA A 63 12.83 9.69 27.39
C ALA A 63 11.72 9.05 26.54
N TYR A 64 10.55 8.79 27.13
CA TYR A 64 9.39 8.28 26.40
C TYR A 64 8.89 9.25 25.34
N GLU A 65 8.74 10.54 25.68
CA GLU A 65 8.23 11.56 24.75
C GLU A 65 9.10 11.67 23.49
N LEU A 66 10.43 11.52 23.61
CA LEU A 66 11.33 11.47 22.45
C LEU A 66 11.02 10.28 21.54
N VAL A 67 10.92 9.08 22.11
CA VAL A 67 10.59 7.86 21.33
C VAL A 67 9.18 7.96 20.72
N TYR A 68 8.23 8.52 21.45
CA TYR A 68 6.87 8.73 20.97
C TYR A 68 6.83 9.64 19.74
N TRP A 69 7.61 10.73 19.74
CA TRP A 69 7.72 11.60 18.57
C TRP A 69 8.32 10.88 17.36
N ASP A 70 9.36 10.08 17.56
CA ASP A 70 9.95 9.27 16.48
C ASP A 70 8.93 8.27 15.92
N LEU A 71 8.16 7.60 16.78
CA LEU A 71 7.10 6.68 16.36
C LEU A 71 6.02 7.37 15.53
N ARG A 72 5.61 8.60 15.90
CA ARG A 72 4.65 9.41 15.12
C ARG A 72 5.18 9.77 13.74
N GLN A 73 6.47 10.09 13.64
CA GLN A 73 7.10 10.38 12.35
C GLN A 73 7.17 9.14 11.47
N ILE A 74 7.54 7.99 12.04
CA ILE A 74 7.58 6.71 11.33
C ILE A 74 6.16 6.33 10.85
N GLU A 75 5.14 6.48 11.69
CA GLU A 75 3.75 6.24 11.31
C GLU A 75 3.34 7.07 10.09
N ALA A 76 3.61 8.38 10.12
CA ALA A 76 3.30 9.27 9.01
C ALA A 76 4.04 8.87 7.71
N GLN A 77 5.30 8.45 7.82
CA GLN A 77 6.09 7.97 6.68
C GLN A 77 5.52 6.67 6.10
N ILE A 78 5.05 5.74 6.94
CA ILE A 78 4.43 4.49 6.51
C ILE A 78 3.16 4.79 5.70
N TYR A 79 2.29 5.67 6.20
CA TYR A 79 1.08 6.06 5.46
C TYR A 79 1.39 6.72 4.13
N ALA A 80 2.32 7.68 4.10
CA ALA A 80 2.72 8.34 2.85
C ALA A 80 3.29 7.33 1.83
N THR A 81 4.15 6.41 2.29
CA THR A 81 4.74 5.38 1.43
C THR A 81 3.67 4.42 0.89
N ALA A 82 2.69 4.06 1.71
CA ALA A 82 1.60 3.20 1.28
C ALA A 82 0.71 3.89 0.23
N ASP A 83 0.34 5.16 0.45
CA ASP A 83 -0.44 5.95 -0.51
C ASP A 83 0.28 6.08 -1.85
N ASP A 84 1.58 6.40 -1.83
CA ASP A 84 2.43 6.47 -3.02
C ASP A 84 2.46 5.12 -3.77
N LEU A 85 2.64 4.01 -3.03
CA LEU A 85 2.67 2.68 -3.62
C LEU A 85 1.32 2.30 -4.25
N LEU A 86 0.21 2.56 -3.57
CA LEU A 86 -1.14 2.29 -4.08
C LEU A 86 -1.44 3.12 -5.35
N HIS A 87 -1.00 4.38 -5.35
CA HIS A 87 -1.10 5.25 -6.51
C HIS A 87 -0.31 4.70 -7.71
N GLU A 88 0.93 4.27 -7.47
CA GLU A 88 1.80 3.70 -8.50
C GLU A 88 1.26 2.38 -9.07
N ILE A 89 0.75 1.48 -8.23
CA ILE A 89 0.10 0.24 -8.67
C ILE A 89 -1.12 0.55 -9.55
N SER A 90 -1.96 1.49 -9.12
CA SER A 90 -3.14 1.92 -9.87
C SER A 90 -2.76 2.51 -11.24
N ARG A 91 -1.70 3.31 -11.27
CA ARG A 91 -1.16 3.90 -12.50
C ARG A 91 -0.66 2.82 -13.46
N GLU A 92 0.08 1.84 -12.97
CA GLU A 92 0.60 0.75 -13.81
C GLU A 92 -0.54 -0.12 -14.37
N ILE A 93 -1.55 -0.45 -13.56
CA ILE A 93 -2.75 -1.16 -14.03
C ILE A 93 -3.43 -0.38 -15.17
N ALA A 94 -3.61 0.93 -15.01
CA ALA A 94 -4.21 1.77 -16.05
C ALA A 94 -3.38 1.79 -17.35
N GLN A 95 -2.04 1.81 -17.25
CA GLN A 95 -1.16 1.72 -18.42
C GLN A 95 -1.29 0.36 -19.13
N ILE A 96 -1.40 -0.74 -18.39
CA ILE A 96 -1.59 -2.07 -18.98
C ILE A 96 -2.95 -2.17 -19.68
N TRP A 97 -4.01 -1.57 -19.12
CA TRP A 97 -5.30 -1.50 -19.79
C TRP A 97 -5.23 -0.76 -21.13
N ARG A 98 -4.53 0.38 -21.20
CA ARG A 98 -4.31 1.08 -22.48
C ARG A 98 -3.57 0.21 -23.50
N LYS A 99 -2.54 -0.52 -23.06
CA LYS A 99 -1.83 -1.49 -23.92
C LYS A 99 -2.76 -2.58 -24.45
N ILE A 100 -3.79 -2.99 -23.71
CA ILE A 100 -4.80 -3.96 -24.19
C ILE A 100 -5.72 -3.33 -25.23
N GLU A 101 -6.15 -2.08 -25.04
CA GLU A 101 -7.01 -1.34 -25.97
C GLU A 101 -6.31 -1.07 -27.32
N GLU A 102 -5.00 -0.86 -27.28
CA GLU A 102 -4.16 -0.63 -28.47
C GLU A 102 -3.81 -1.91 -29.25
N LEU A 103 -4.09 -3.11 -28.70
CA LEU A 103 -3.87 -4.41 -29.36
C LEU A 103 -4.96 -4.77 -30.36
#